data_AF-A0A838R0L3-F1
#
_entry.id   AF-A0A838R0L3-F1
#
_cell.length_a   1.000
_cell.length_b   1.000
_cell.length_c   1.000
_cell.angle_alpha   90.00
_cell.angle_beta   90.00
_cell.angle_gamma   90.00
#
_symmetry.space_group_name_H-M   'P 1'
#
loop_
_entity.id
_entity.type
_entity.pdbx_description
1 polymer ?
#
loop_
_entity_poly.entity_id
_entity_poly.type
_entity_poly.pdbx_seq_one_letter_code
_entity_poly.pdbx_strand_id
1 'polypeptide(L)'
;MRRRRLLNNSGPGRLAPGARLALCIAAIAAGWLLLLPWAARTPSVRGMIERNESLGIDPSAKFYSELPAMPAILDRVTEIRRRHGDAFELRNVDRR
;
A
#
# COMPACT_ATOMS: atom_id res chain seq x y z
N MET A 1 -33.47 36.83 47.46
CA MET A 1 -33.78 35.83 46.41
C MET A 1 -32.56 35.63 45.50
N ARG A 2 -31.79 34.55 45.73
CA ARG A 2 -30.58 34.21 44.94
C ARG A 2 -30.99 33.52 43.64
N ARG A 3 -30.85 34.19 42.50
CA ARG A 3 -30.92 33.55 41.17
C ARG A 3 -29.76 32.55 41.06
N ARG A 4 -30.07 31.26 41.16
CA ARG A 4 -29.16 30.17 40.78
C ARG A 4 -28.87 30.32 39.29
N ARG A 5 -27.73 30.93 38.98
CA ARG A 5 -27.07 30.85 37.68
C ARG A 5 -26.70 29.38 37.51
N LEU A 6 -27.58 28.62 36.88
CA LEU A 6 -27.29 27.25 36.45
C LEU A 6 -26.08 27.36 35.53
N LEU A 7 -24.95 26.92 36.07
CA LEU A 7 -23.73 26.69 35.33
C LEU A 7 -24.10 25.66 34.27
N ASN A 8 -24.39 26.15 33.06
CA ASN A 8 -24.41 25.33 31.86
C ASN A 8 -22.99 24.79 31.69
N ASN A 9 -22.73 23.66 32.34
CA ASN A 9 -21.50 22.94 32.26
C ASN A 9 -21.52 22.21 30.92
N SER A 10 -21.20 22.95 29.85
CA SER A 10 -20.91 22.38 28.54
C SER A 10 -19.60 21.61 28.70
N GLY A 11 -19.72 20.35 29.13
CA GLY A 11 -18.56 19.48 29.34
C GLY A 11 -17.75 19.36 28.03
N PRO A 12 -16.44 19.62 28.05
CA PRO A 12 -15.61 19.33 26.90
C PRO A 12 -15.47 17.80 26.80
N GLY A 13 -16.06 17.15 25.79
CA GLY A 13 -15.74 15.74 25.61
C GLY A 13 -16.62 14.84 24.75
N ARG A 14 -17.74 15.29 24.17
CA ARG A 14 -18.49 14.44 23.22
C ARG A 14 -18.40 15.04 21.82
N LEU A 15 -17.42 14.57 21.05
CA LEU A 15 -17.39 14.78 19.60
C LEU A 15 -18.72 14.28 19.03
N ALA A 16 -19.38 15.11 18.21
CA ALA A 16 -20.63 14.72 17.54
C ALA A 16 -20.40 13.40 16.75
N PRO A 17 -21.39 12.50 16.65
CA PRO A 17 -21.21 11.20 16.00
C PRO A 17 -20.57 11.28 14.60
N GLY A 18 -20.91 12.33 13.83
CA GLY A 18 -20.33 12.58 12.51
C GLY A 18 -18.89 13.09 12.52
N ALA A 19 -18.43 13.74 13.59
CA ALA A 19 -17.09 14.29 13.66
C ALA A 19 -16.02 13.18 13.73
N ARG A 20 -16.33 12.07 14.41
CA ARG A 20 -15.43 10.91 14.48
C ARG A 20 -15.30 10.21 13.13
N LEU A 21 -16.42 10.05 12.42
CA LEU A 21 -16.43 9.49 11.06
C LEU A 21 -15.65 10.37 10.09
N ALA A 22 -15.89 11.68 10.11
CA ALA A 22 -15.18 12.64 9.27
C ALA A 22 -13.66 12.62 9.54
N LEU A 23 -13.24 12.51 10.81
CA LEU A 23 -11.83 12.39 11.17
C LEU A 23 -11.21 11.10 10.61
N CYS A 24 -11.90 9.96 10.70
CA CYS A 24 -11.42 8.70 10.13
C CYS A 24 -11.29 8.78 8.60
N ILE A 25 -12.29 9.33 7.91
CA ILE A 25 -12.24 9.52 6.45
C ILE A 25 -11.08 10.45 6.09
N ALA A 26 -10.92 11.56 6.80
CA ALA A 26 -9.83 12.50 6.57
C ALA A 26 -8.45 11.84 6.79
N ALA A 27 -8.30 11.00 7.82
CA ALA A 27 -7.07 10.27 8.06
C ALA A 27 -6.76 9.27 6.94
N ILE A 28 -7.76 8.53 6.47
CA ILE A 28 -7.59 7.59 5.34
C ILE A 28 -7.24 8.35 4.05
N ALA A 29 -7.96 9.44 3.76
CA ALA A 29 -7.72 10.28 2.61
C ALA A 29 -6.32 10.91 2.64
N ALA A 30 -5.88 11.41 3.80
CA ALA A 30 -4.52 11.90 4.00
C ALA A 30 -3.47 10.81 3.77
N GLY A 31 -3.72 9.59 4.27
CA GLY A 31 -2.86 8.44 3.99
C GLY A 31 -2.71 8.16 2.49
N TRP A 32 -3.84 8.19 1.77
CA TRP A 32 -3.89 7.98 0.32
C TRP A 32 -3.23 9.09 -0.49
N LEU A 33 -3.52 10.35 -0.16
CA LEU A 33 -3.12 11.51 -0.96
C LEU A 33 -1.74 12.05 -0.60
N LEU A 34 -1.22 11.74 0.59
CA LEU A 34 0.04 12.30 1.08
C LEU A 34 1.07 11.22 1.38
N LEU A 35 0.74 10.21 2.19
CA LEU A 35 1.71 9.19 2.58
C LEU A 35 2.14 8.30 1.41
N LEU A 36 1.18 7.81 0.62
CA LEU A 36 1.44 6.97 -0.54
C LEU A 36 2.35 7.64 -1.59
N PRO A 37 2.06 8.86 -2.08
CA PRO A 37 2.95 9.53 -3.03
C PRO A 37 4.29 9.93 -2.40
N TRP A 38 4.34 10.18 -1.08
CA TRP A 38 5.61 10.38 -0.39
C TRP A 38 6.47 9.10 -0.39
N ALA A 39 5.88 7.96 -0.05
CA ALA A 39 6.57 6.67 -0.10
C ALA A 39 7.03 6.31 -1.53
N ALA A 40 6.25 6.65 -2.55
CA ALA A 40 6.60 6.44 -3.96
C ALA A 40 7.81 7.27 -4.44
N ARG A 41 8.23 8.31 -3.69
CA ARG A 41 9.46 9.08 -3.98
C ARG A 41 10.73 8.36 -3.54
N THR A 42 10.61 7.26 -2.80
CA THR A 42 11.77 6.45 -2.41
C THR A 42 12.46 5.90 -3.67
N PRO A 43 13.80 5.99 -3.80
CA PRO A 43 14.51 5.62 -5.02
C PRO A 43 14.23 4.18 -5.50
N SER A 44 14.09 3.24 -4.56
CA SER A 44 13.78 1.84 -4.87
C SER A 44 12.38 1.66 -5.47
N VAL A 45 11.38 2.34 -4.91
CA VAL A 45 10.00 2.30 -5.38
C VAL A 45 9.87 3.03 -6.70
N ARG A 46 10.53 4.19 -6.84
CA ARG A 46 10.59 4.97 -8.08
C ARG A 46 11.14 4.16 -9.25
N GLY A 47 12.27 3.48 -9.05
CA GLY A 47 12.88 2.66 -10.10
C GLY A 47 12.00 1.47 -10.50
N MET A 48 11.26 0.88 -9.56
CA MET A 48 10.28 -0.15 -9.87
C MET A 48 9.10 0.41 -10.68
N ILE A 49 8.60 1.60 -10.34
CA ILE A 49 7.52 2.29 -11.07
C ILE A 49 7.98 2.59 -12.50
N GLU A 50 9.12 3.27 -12.67
CA GLU A 50 9.66 3.64 -13.99
C GLU A 50 9.92 2.41 -14.86
N ARG A 51 10.40 1.31 -14.28
CA ARG A 51 10.54 0.03 -15.01
C ARG A 51 9.19 -0.47 -15.50
N ASN A 52 8.16 -0.49 -14.65
CA ASN A 52 6.84 -0.98 -15.05
C ASN A 52 6.21 -0.07 -16.13
N GLU A 53 6.34 1.24 -15.98
CA GLU A 53 5.90 2.23 -16.98
C GLU A 53 6.62 2.02 -18.32
N SER A 54 7.95 1.79 -18.31
CA SER A 54 8.72 1.51 -19.53
C SER A 54 8.28 0.23 -20.26
N LEU A 55 7.72 -0.72 -19.52
CA LEU A 55 7.21 -1.99 -20.06
C LEU A 55 5.72 -1.89 -20.45
N GLY A 56 5.09 -0.72 -20.28
CA GLY A 56 3.66 -0.53 -20.52
C GLY A 56 2.77 -1.32 -19.56
N ILE A 57 3.31 -1.75 -18.41
CA ILE A 57 2.57 -2.52 -17.41
C ILE A 57 1.75 -1.53 -16.59
N ASP A 58 0.43 -1.55 -16.79
CA ASP A 58 -0.50 -0.82 -15.93
C ASP A 58 -0.78 -1.63 -14.64
N PRO A 59 -0.29 -1.19 -13.48
CA PRO A 59 -0.52 -1.90 -12.22
C PRO A 59 -1.99 -1.88 -11.77
N SER A 60 -2.79 -0.92 -12.25
CA SER A 60 -4.22 -0.82 -11.96
C SER A 60 -5.07 -1.77 -12.82
N ALA A 61 -4.55 -2.15 -13.98
CA ALA A 61 -5.18 -3.10 -14.90
C ALA A 61 -4.81 -4.56 -14.60
N LYS A 62 -4.34 -4.88 -13.40
CA LYS A 62 -4.01 -6.25 -12.98
C LYS A 62 -5.30 -7.05 -12.78
N PHE A 63 -5.95 -7.43 -13.87
CA PHE A 63 -7.08 -8.33 -13.86
C PHE A 63 -6.56 -9.70 -13.43
N TYR A 64 -7.04 -10.19 -12.30
CA TYR A 64 -6.74 -11.53 -11.79
C TYR A 64 -7.25 -12.67 -12.72
N SER A 65 -7.62 -12.38 -13.97
CA SER A 65 -7.96 -13.34 -15.01
C SER A 65 -6.82 -14.32 -15.32
N GLU A 66 -5.60 -13.99 -14.93
CA GLU A 66 -4.40 -14.82 -15.08
C GLU A 66 -4.08 -15.66 -13.83
N LEU A 67 -4.85 -15.56 -12.74
CA LEU A 67 -4.76 -16.50 -11.61
C LEU A 67 -5.00 -17.95 -12.01
N PRO A 68 -6.00 -18.29 -12.85
CA PRO A 68 -6.19 -19.66 -13.30
C PRO A 68 -5.00 -20.22 -14.08
N ALA A 69 -4.22 -19.36 -14.75
CA ALA A 69 -3.02 -19.76 -15.51
C ALA A 69 -1.76 -19.84 -14.64
N MET A 70 -1.80 -19.27 -13.43
CA MET A 70 -0.63 -19.18 -12.56
C MET A 70 -0.01 -20.54 -12.16
N PRO A 71 -0.78 -21.63 -11.92
CA PRO A 71 -0.20 -22.95 -11.67
C PRO A 71 0.70 -23.44 -12.81
N ALA A 72 0.24 -23.32 -14.06
CA ALA A 72 1.00 -23.73 -15.23
C ALA A 72 2.28 -22.90 -15.43
N ILE A 73 2.23 -21.61 -15.08
CA ILE A 73 3.39 -20.71 -15.11
C ILE A 73 4.40 -21.14 -14.04
N LEU A 74 3.95 -21.45 -12.82
CA LEU A 74 4.81 -21.90 -11.73
C LEU A 74 5.47 -23.25 -12.03
N ASP A 75 4.76 -24.19 -12.65
CA ASP A 75 5.32 -25.46 -13.10
C ASP A 75 6.43 -25.23 -14.13
N ARG A 76 6.21 -24.34 -15.09
CA ARG A 76 7.21 -23.95 -16.10
C ARG A 76 8.45 -23.33 -15.45
N VAL A 77 8.28 -22.41 -14.51
CA VAL A 77 9.37 -21.74 -13.79
C VAL A 77 10.17 -22.75 -12.95
N THR A 78 9.48 -23.69 -12.29
CA THR A 78 10.11 -24.73 -11.47
C THR A 78 10.94 -25.67 -12.33
N GLU A 79 10.41 -26.07 -13.49
CA GLU A 79 11.14 -26.92 -14.44
C GLU A 79 12.38 -26.20 -15.02
N ILE A 80 12.26 -24.92 -15.37
CA ILE A 80 13.39 -24.12 -15.85
C ILE A 80 14.46 -23.98 -14.76
N ARG A 81 14.06 -23.73 -13.50
CA ARG A 81 14.98 -23.68 -12.35
C ARG A 81 15.69 -25.01 -12.11
N ARG A 82 14.98 -26.13 -12.29
CA ARG A 82 15.56 -27.47 -12.16
C ARG A 82 16.58 -27.77 -13.26
N ARG A 83 16.33 -27.34 -14.50
CA ARG A 83 17.24 -27.54 -15.64
C ARG A 83 18.44 -26.59 -15.65
N HIS A 84 18.27 -25.38 -15.12
CA HIS A 84 19.27 -24.31 -15.17
C HIS A 84 19.54 -23.74 -13.76
N GLY A 85 19.82 -24.61 -12.79
CA GLY A 85 20.05 -24.20 -11.41
C GLY A 85 21.21 -23.20 -11.25
N ASP A 86 22.22 -23.35 -12.08
CA ASP A 86 23.40 -22.48 -12.22
C ASP A 86 23.07 -21.07 -12.76
N ALA A 87 22.08 -20.93 -13.63
CA ALA A 87 21.68 -19.63 -14.20
C ALA A 87 20.89 -18.73 -13.24
N PHE A 88 20.22 -19.31 -12.23
CA PHE A 88 19.50 -18.55 -11.19
C PHE A 88 20.33 -18.32 -9.92
N GLU A 89 21.53 -18.90 -9.83
CA GLU A 89 22.51 -18.68 -8.75
C GLU A 89 23.34 -17.40 -8.92
N LEU A 90 22.94 -16.48 -9.81
CA LEU A 90 23.62 -15.21 -9.94
C LEU A 90 23.48 -14.39 -8.65
N ARG A 91 24.59 -14.41 -7.89
CA ARG A 91 25.07 -13.37 -6.96
C ARG A 91 24.78 -13.60 -5.47
N ASN A 92 25.25 -14.71 -4.90
CA ASN A 92 25.91 -14.63 -3.59
C ASN A 92 27.24 -13.87 -3.79
N VAL A 93 27.17 -12.54 -3.95
CA VAL A 93 28.36 -11.69 -3.86
C VAL A 93 28.84 -11.76 -2.43
N ASP A 94 29.92 -12.52 -2.26
CA ASP A 94 31.08 -12.23 -1.43
C ASP A 94 30.80 -11.21 -0.31
N ARG A 95 30.18 -11.67 0.77
CA ARG A 95 30.31 -11.02 2.07
C ARG A 95 31.56 -11.59 2.74
N ARG A 96 32.70 -11.00 2.42
CA ARG A 96 33.84 -10.93 3.35
C ARG A 96 33.61 -9.83 4.38
#